data_AF-A0A926PIV1-F1
#
_entry.id   AF-A0A926PIV1-F1
#
_cell.length_a   1.000
_cell.length_b   1.000
_cell.length_c   1.000
_cell.angle_alpha   90.00
_cell.angle_beta   90.00
_cell.angle_gamma   90.00
#
_symmetry.space_group_name_H-M   'P 1'
#
loop_
_entity.id
_entity.type
_entity.pdbx_description
1 polymer ?
#
loop_
_entity_poly.entity_id
_entity_poly.type
_entity_poly.pdbx_seq_one_letter_code
_entity_poly.pdbx_strand_id
1 'polypeptide(L)' 'MTVVADTHTFIWYLRGSNRLSETALNVLDQTIQNGNLIYIASISLIEIAILSG' A
#
# COMPACT_ATOMS: atom_id res chain seq x y z
N MET A 1 -2.65 8.23 13.45
CA MET A 1 -2.90 8.79 12.10
C MET A 1 -3.37 7.64 11.23
N THR A 2 -4.42 7.81 10.44
CA THR A 2 -4.98 6.75 9.61
C THR A 2 -4.62 6.98 8.14
N VAL A 3 -4.04 5.98 7.49
CA VAL A 3 -3.64 6.07 6.07
C VAL A 3 -4.54 5.15 5.24
N VAL A 4 -5.03 5.65 4.12
CA VAL A 4 -5.75 4.87 3.11
C VAL A 4 -4.82 4.73 1.91
N ALA A 5 -4.50 3.49 1.55
CA ALA A 5 -3.64 3.18 0.41
C ALA A 5 -4.50 2.82 -0.80
N ASP A 6 -4.24 3.49 -1.92
CA ASP A 6 -4.74 3.09 -3.25
C ASP A 6 -4.10 1.77 -3.70
N THR A 7 -4.78 1.04 -4.59
CA THR A 7 -4.39 -0.31 -5.04
C THR A 7 -2.93 -0.39 -5.48
N HIS A 8 -2.52 0.53 -6.36
CA HIS A 8 -1.18 0.52 -6.94
C HIS A 8 -0.11 0.78 -5.86
N THR A 9 -0.39 1.68 -4.92
CA THR A 9 0.49 1.98 -3.78
C THR A 9 0.69 0.73 -2.92
N PHE A 10 -0.39 0.01 -2.61
CA PHE A 10 -0.32 -1.20 -1.81
C PHE A 10 0.39 -2.35 -2.54
N ILE A 11 0.12 -2.56 -3.83
CA ILE A 11 0.82 -3.56 -4.66
C ILE A 11 2.32 -3.26 -4.73
N TRP A 12 2.69 -2.01 -5.01
CA TRP A 12 4.10 -1.64 -5.14
C TRP A 12 4.84 -1.76 -3.81
N TYR A 13 4.17 -1.43 -2.69
CA TYR A 13 4.71 -1.65 -1.35
C TYR A 13 4.98 -3.14 -1.10
N LEU A 14 4.00 -4.02 -1.35
CA LEU A 14 4.17 -5.47 -1.17
C LEU A 14 5.22 -6.09 -2.10
N ARG A 15 5.37 -5.57 -3.32
CA ARG A 15 6.31 -6.06 -4.32
C ARG A 15 7.71 -5.44 -4.21
N GLY A 16 7.92 -4.48 -3.30
CA GLY A 16 9.18 -3.73 -3.22
C GLY A 16 9.52 -2.98 -4.51
N SER A 17 8.50 -2.48 -5.22
CA SER A 17 8.64 -1.90 -6.56
C SER A 17 9.20 -0.47 -6.52
N ASN A 18 10.17 -0.17 -7.38
CA ASN A 18 10.73 1.18 -7.58
C ASN A 18 9.72 2.22 -8.11
N ARG A 19 8.49 1.81 -8.44
CA ARG A 19 7.40 2.73 -8.79
C ARG A 19 6.76 3.39 -7.58
N LEU A 20 6.98 2.87 -6.37
CA LEU A 20 6.54 3.50 -5.14
C LEU A 20 7.45 4.70 -4.82
N SER A 21 6.87 5.87 -4.62
CA SER A 21 7.64 7.05 -4.22
C SER A 21 8.19 6.88 -2.80
N GLU A 22 9.35 7.46 -2.55
CA GLU A 22 10.02 7.41 -1.24
C GLU A 22 9.16 8.03 -0.13
N THR A 23 8.41 9.09 -0.45
CA THR A 23 7.44 9.70 0.47
C THR A 23 6.31 8.73 0.84
N ALA A 24 5.75 8.01 -0.13
CA ALA A 24 4.67 7.05 0.14
C ALA A 24 5.19 5.87 0.97
N LEU A 25 6.40 5.40 0.68
CA LEU A 25 7.07 4.35 1.45
C LEU A 25 7.29 4.78 2.90
N ASN A 26 7.83 5.98 3.13
CA ASN A 26 8.05 6.51 4.48
C ASN A 26 6.75 6.68 5.27
N VAL A 27 5.67 7.15 4.63
CA VAL A 27 4.36 7.29 5.31
C VAL A 27 3.81 5.91 5.72
N LEU A 28 3.92 4.91 4.85
CA LEU A 28 3.47 3.55 5.15
C LEU A 28 4.30 2.94 6.27
N ASP A 29 5.63 3.07 6.20
CA ASP A 29 6.54 2.52 7.20
C ASP A 29 6.33 3.18 8.57
N GLN A 30 6.21 4.51 8.62
CA GLN A 30 5.86 5.23 9.85
C GLN A 30 4.49 4.82 10.39
N THR A 31 3.51 4.54 9.53
CA THR A 31 2.18 4.10 9.97
C THR A 31 2.29 2.74 10.67
N ILE A 32 3.06 1.81 10.10
CA ILE A 32 3.31 0.48 10.68
C ILE A 32 4.12 0.58 11.98
N GLN A 33 5.20 1.35 11.99
CA GLN A 33 6.03 1.55 13.19
C GLN A 33 5.26 2.16 14.36
N ASN A 34 4.30 3.05 14.06
CA ASN A 34 3.44 3.65 15.08
C ASN A 34 2.26 2.74 15.50
N GLY A 35 2.18 1.51 14.97
CA GLY A 35 1.09 0.57 15.26
C GLY A 35 -0.27 1.01 14.73
N ASN A 36 -0.31 1.93 13.77
CA ASN A 36 -1.55 2.41 13.15
C ASN A 36 -1.99 1.48 12.01
N LEU A 37 -3.29 1.52 11.69
CA LEU A 37 -3.88 0.71 10.63
C LEU A 37 -3.73 1.39 9.26
N ILE A 38 -3.42 0.58 8.24
CA ILE A 38 -3.48 0.97 6.82
C ILE A 38 -4.75 0.36 6.24
N TYR A 39 -5.64 1.21 5.72
CA TYR A 39 -6.87 0.78 5.08
C TYR A 39 -6.68 0.68 3.57
N ILE A 40 -7.32 -0.33 2.98
CA ILE A 40 -7.34 -0.62 1.54
C ILE A 40 -8.80 -0.82 1.14
N ALA A 41 -9.18 -0.31 -0.03
CA ALA A 41 -10.52 -0.55 -0.56
C ALA A 41 -10.69 -2.02 -0.98
N SER A 42 -11.84 -2.64 -0.71
CA SER A 42 -12.07 -4.05 -1.05
C SER A 42 -11.98 -4.34 -2.56
N ILE A 43 -12.24 -3.33 -3.40
CA ILE A 43 -12.06 -3.41 -4.87
C ILE A 43 -10.60 -3.59 -5.27
N SER A 44 -9.67 -3.00 -4.51
CA SER A 44 -8.24 -3.14 -4.72
C SER A 44 -7.77 -4.59 -4.58
N LEU A 45 -8.45 -5.41 -3.75
CA LEU A 45 -8.11 -6.83 -3.60
C LEU A 45 -8.31 -7.61 -4.91
N ILE A 46 -9.35 -7.26 -5.67
CA ILE A 46 -9.65 -7.88 -6.97
C ILE A 46 -8.61 -7.45 -8.01
N GLU A 47 -8.20 -6.17 -7.99
CA GLU A 47 -7.16 -5.68 -8.89
C GLU A 47 -5.81 -6.34 -8.64
N ILE A 48 -5.46 -6.62 -7.38
CA ILE A 48 -4.26 -7.41 -7.02
C ILE A 48 -4.32 -8.82 -7.62
N ALA A 49 -5.49 -9.46 -7.56
CA ALA A 49 -5.70 -10.80 -8.10
C ALA A 49 -5.59 -10.82 -9.64
N ILE A 50 -6.14 -9.80 -10.31
CA ILE A 50 -6.06 -9.66 -11.78
C ILE A 50 -4.63 -9.32 -12.23
N LEU A 51 -3.90 -8.48 -11.51
CA LEU A 51 -2.52 -8.07 -11.84
C LEU A 51 -1.46 -9.11 -11.49
N SER A 52 -1.81 -10.13 -10.70
CA SER A 52 -0.89 -11.22 -10.30
C SER A 52 -1.10 -12.52 -11.08
N GLY A 53 -2.15 -12.61 -11.91
CA GLY A 53 -2.39 -13.70 -12.85
C GLY A 53 -1.83 -13.39 -14.23
#